data_AF-A0A848SKV0-F1
#
_entry.id   AF-A0A848SKV0-F1
#
_cell.length_a   1.000
_cell.length_b   1.000
_cell.length_c   1.000
_cell.angle_alpha   90.00
_cell.angle_beta   90.00
_cell.angle_gamma   90.00
#
_symmetry.space_group_name_H-M   'P 1'
#
loop_
_entity.id
_entity.type
_entity.pdbx_description
1 polymer ?
#
loop_
_entity_poly.entity_id
_entity_poly.type
_entity_poly.pdbx_seq_one_letter_code
_entity_poly.pdbx_strand_id
1 'polypeptide(L)'
;MKKFIAATAIPALFLVAACGPDSAREEAGDSLEESADAIEDIGDDRAEALEEAADEASTDAREDRLNAKAERIDDIGDNAADAVNEKADEME
;
A
#
# COMPACT_ATOMS: atom_id res chain seq x y z
N MET A 1 55.09 13.78 35.44
CA MET A 1 54.71 14.96 34.64
C MET A 1 54.86 14.55 33.19
N LYS A 2 53.84 14.43 32.35
CA LYS A 2 52.94 15.49 31.88
C LYS A 2 51.63 14.81 31.43
N LYS A 3 50.50 15.30 31.94
CA LYS A 3 49.16 15.15 31.32
C LYS A 3 49.17 15.90 29.99
N PHE A 4 48.34 15.52 29.01
CA PHE A 4 47.84 16.29 27.83
C PHE A 4 47.50 15.24 26.75
N ILE A 5 46.36 15.19 26.06
CA ILE A 5 45.22 16.07 25.86
C ILE A 5 44.01 15.17 25.56
N ALA A 6 42.85 15.60 26.05
CA ALA A 6 41.55 15.01 25.78
C ALA A 6 41.34 14.80 24.28
N ALA A 7 41.01 13.57 23.89
CA ALA A 7 40.36 13.30 22.64
C ALA A 7 38.98 13.97 22.70
N THR A 8 38.86 15.14 22.08
CA THR A 8 37.59 15.80 21.80
C THR A 8 36.78 14.84 20.94
N ALA A 9 35.83 14.15 21.56
CA ALA A 9 34.75 13.47 20.87
C ALA A 9 33.99 14.52 20.06
N ILE A 10 34.23 14.55 18.75
CA ILE A 10 33.44 15.33 17.81
C ILE A 10 32.09 14.61 17.76
N PRO A 11 30.97 15.23 18.18
CA PRO A 11 29.66 14.62 17.97
C PRO A 11 29.38 14.68 16.47
N ALA A 12 29.58 13.55 15.78
CA ALA A 12 29.16 13.32 14.41
C ALA A 12 27.62 13.15 14.35
N LEU A 13 26.88 14.17 14.80
CA LEU A 13 25.42 14.14 14.92
C LEU A 13 24.68 14.92 13.82
N PHE A 14 25.32 15.20 12.68
CA PHE A 14 24.71 16.02 11.61
C PHE A 14 24.79 15.39 10.21
N LEU A 15 24.70 14.07 10.10
CA LEU A 15 24.65 13.39 8.78
C LEU A 15 23.43 12.48 8.61
N VAL A 16 22.26 12.87 9.14
CA VAL A 16 20.99 12.20 8.86
C VAL A 16 19.91 13.24 8.57
N ALA A 17 19.99 13.91 7.41
CA ALA A 17 18.92 14.79 6.90
C ALA A 17 19.13 15.09 5.40
N ALA A 18 19.38 14.06 4.59
CA ALA A 18 19.38 14.24 3.13
C ALA A 18 17.95 14.37 2.57
N CYS A 19 16.95 13.89 3.30
CA CYS A 19 15.56 14.32 3.25
C CYS A 19 15.20 14.81 4.66
N GLY A 20 14.46 15.90 4.80
CA GLY A 20 13.95 16.32 6.12
C GLY A 20 13.00 15.27 6.70
N PRO A 21 12.54 15.40 7.95
CA PRO A 21 11.43 14.58 8.43
C PRO A 21 10.20 14.83 7.54
N ASP A 22 9.49 13.76 7.16
CA ASP A 22 8.24 13.86 6.40
C ASP A 22 7.29 14.80 7.11
N SER A 23 6.52 15.53 6.29
CA SER A 23 5.51 16.41 6.86
C SER A 23 4.36 15.56 7.43
N ALA A 24 3.65 16.06 8.44
CA ALA A 24 2.44 15.37 8.93
C ALA A 24 1.33 15.25 7.85
N ARG A 25 1.49 15.92 6.70
CA ARG A 25 0.63 15.79 5.53
C ARG A 25 1.06 14.57 4.70
N GLU A 26 2.35 14.42 4.45
CA GLU A 26 2.96 13.29 3.74
C GLU A 26 2.72 11.97 4.50
N GLU A 27 2.95 11.93 5.82
CA GLU A 27 2.62 10.76 6.66
C GLU A 27 1.12 10.40 6.62
N ALA A 28 0.24 11.39 6.39
CA ALA A 28 -1.19 11.13 6.22
C ALA A 28 -1.51 10.61 4.80
N GLY A 29 -0.74 11.01 3.79
CA GLY A 29 -0.77 10.46 2.43
C GLY A 29 -0.40 8.98 2.45
N ASP A 30 0.76 8.64 3.03
CA ASP A 30 1.23 7.25 3.17
C ASP A 30 0.19 6.34 3.84
N SER A 31 -0.47 6.83 4.90
CA SER A 31 -1.51 6.06 5.59
C SER A 31 -2.76 5.85 4.74
N LEU A 32 -3.06 6.75 3.80
CA LEU A 32 -4.15 6.60 2.85
C LEU A 32 -3.78 5.59 1.76
N GLU A 33 -2.55 5.61 1.24
CA GLU A 33 -2.06 4.59 0.30
C GLU A 33 -2.13 3.19 0.90
N GLU A 34 -1.63 3.01 2.13
CA GLU A 34 -1.73 1.71 2.83
C GLU A 34 -3.19 1.27 3.03
N SER A 35 -4.11 2.23 3.16
CA SER A 35 -5.54 1.93 3.21
C SER A 35 -6.14 1.57 1.84
N ALA A 36 -5.63 2.16 0.75
CA ALA A 36 -6.03 1.84 -0.61
C ALA A 36 -5.57 0.43 -1.00
N ASP A 37 -4.31 0.08 -0.71
CA ASP A 37 -3.75 -1.26 -0.89
C ASP A 37 -4.62 -2.32 -0.18
N ALA A 38 -4.98 -2.05 1.09
CA ALA A 38 -5.84 -2.97 1.84
C ALA A 38 -7.26 -3.11 1.25
N ILE A 39 -7.74 -2.13 0.49
CA ILE A 39 -9.04 -2.20 -0.21
C ILE A 39 -8.91 -3.04 -1.48
N GLU A 40 -7.85 -2.84 -2.26
CA GLU A 40 -7.50 -3.63 -3.45
C GLU A 40 -7.35 -5.11 -3.06
N ASP A 41 -6.53 -5.42 -2.05
CA ASP A 41 -6.31 -6.78 -1.53
C ASP A 41 -7.62 -7.51 -1.19
N ILE A 42 -8.60 -6.81 -0.60
CA ILE A 42 -9.91 -7.41 -0.26
C ILE A 42 -10.75 -7.68 -1.52
N GLY A 43 -10.61 -6.85 -2.55
CA GLY A 43 -11.20 -7.05 -3.88
C GLY A 43 -10.64 -8.31 -4.51
N ASP A 44 -9.31 -8.37 -4.61
CA ASP A 44 -8.52 -9.46 -5.18
C ASP A 44 -8.82 -10.80 -4.52
N ASP A 45 -8.72 -10.88 -3.18
CA ASP A 45 -9.00 -12.10 -2.41
C ASP A 45 -10.39 -12.68 -2.71
N ARG A 46 -11.36 -11.78 -2.93
CA ARG A 46 -12.75 -12.17 -3.21
C ARG A 46 -12.96 -12.52 -4.67
N ALA A 47 -12.27 -11.86 -5.59
CA ALA A 47 -12.27 -12.19 -7.01
C ALA A 47 -11.62 -13.56 -7.21
N GLU A 48 -10.44 -13.80 -6.63
CA GLU A 48 -9.71 -15.07 -6.68
C GLU A 48 -10.57 -16.23 -6.15
N ALA A 49 -11.22 -16.08 -5.00
CA ALA A 49 -12.12 -17.11 -4.46
C ALA A 49 -13.31 -17.44 -5.39
N LEU A 50 -13.74 -16.49 -6.23
CA LEU A 50 -14.78 -16.73 -7.25
C LEU A 50 -14.22 -17.40 -8.49
N GLU A 51 -13.00 -17.06 -8.90
CA GLU A 51 -12.30 -17.70 -10.02
C GLU A 51 -11.95 -19.16 -9.70
N GLU A 52 -11.45 -19.45 -8.50
CA GLU A 52 -11.23 -20.83 -8.03
C GLU A 52 -12.53 -21.65 -8.08
N ALA A 53 -13.65 -21.04 -7.66
CA ALA A 53 -14.95 -21.69 -7.74
C ALA A 53 -15.46 -21.84 -9.20
N ALA A 54 -15.00 -20.98 -10.12
CA ALA A 54 -15.30 -21.05 -11.53
C ALA A 54 -14.54 -22.20 -12.20
N ASP A 55 -13.27 -22.39 -11.86
CA ASP A 55 -12.42 -23.50 -12.33
C ASP A 55 -13.01 -24.87 -11.98
N GLU A 56 -13.69 -24.97 -10.84
CA GLU A 56 -14.37 -26.18 -10.40
C GLU A 56 -15.82 -26.32 -10.94
N ALA A 57 -16.29 -25.38 -11.77
CA ALA A 57 -17.66 -25.37 -12.23
C ALA A 57 -17.96 -26.55 -13.18
N SER A 58 -19.10 -27.20 -12.98
CA SER A 58 -19.51 -28.36 -13.79
C SER A 58 -20.01 -28.02 -15.20
N THR A 59 -20.11 -26.72 -15.54
CA THR A 59 -20.61 -26.23 -16.83
C THR A 59 -20.04 -24.85 -17.13
N ASP A 60 -19.75 -24.59 -18.40
CA ASP A 60 -19.25 -23.30 -18.92
C ASP A 60 -20.16 -22.13 -18.50
N ALA A 61 -21.49 -22.29 -18.60
CA ALA A 61 -22.44 -21.24 -18.21
C ALA A 61 -22.43 -20.86 -16.71
N ARG A 62 -21.82 -21.71 -15.86
CA ARG A 62 -21.62 -21.43 -14.44
C ARG A 62 -20.24 -20.80 -14.21
N GLU A 63 -19.21 -21.31 -14.89
CA GLU A 63 -17.87 -20.71 -14.95
C GLU A 63 -17.96 -19.24 -15.39
N ASP A 64 -18.58 -18.96 -16.55
CA ASP A 64 -18.78 -17.62 -17.11
C ASP A 64 -19.45 -16.66 -16.11
N ARG A 65 -20.41 -17.17 -15.33
CA ARG A 65 -21.15 -16.35 -14.37
C ARG A 65 -20.29 -16.01 -13.15
N LEU A 66 -19.45 -16.94 -12.72
CA LEU A 66 -18.54 -16.76 -11.60
C LEU A 66 -17.41 -15.83 -12.00
N ASN A 67 -16.78 -16.03 -13.16
CA ASN A 67 -15.76 -15.13 -13.72
C ASN A 67 -16.29 -13.71 -13.89
N ALA A 68 -17.46 -13.54 -14.53
CA ALA A 68 -18.06 -12.20 -14.66
C ALA A 68 -18.43 -11.56 -13.30
N LYS A 69 -18.56 -12.35 -12.23
CA LYS A 69 -18.77 -11.83 -10.88
C LYS A 69 -17.44 -11.48 -10.21
N ALA A 70 -16.38 -12.26 -10.43
CA ALA A 70 -15.02 -11.97 -9.98
C ALA A 70 -14.57 -10.62 -10.55
N GLU A 71 -14.63 -10.45 -11.88
CA GLU A 71 -14.32 -9.19 -12.58
C GLU A 71 -15.07 -7.98 -11.99
N ARG A 72 -16.36 -8.14 -11.67
CA ARG A 72 -17.12 -7.04 -11.06
C ARG A 72 -16.70 -6.71 -9.63
N ILE A 73 -16.16 -7.67 -8.89
CA ILE A 73 -15.69 -7.43 -7.53
C ILE A 73 -14.32 -6.77 -7.56
N ASP A 74 -13.44 -7.27 -8.43
CA ASP A 74 -12.14 -6.70 -8.77
C ASP A 74 -12.29 -5.21 -9.14
N ASP A 75 -13.12 -4.91 -10.14
CA ASP A 75 -13.45 -3.54 -10.55
C ASP A 75 -13.93 -2.66 -9.38
N ILE A 76 -14.70 -3.22 -8.43
CA ILE A 76 -15.19 -2.45 -7.27
C ILE A 76 -14.07 -2.17 -6.28
N GLY A 77 -13.15 -3.11 -6.08
CA GLY A 77 -11.94 -2.96 -5.28
C GLY A 77 -11.07 -1.84 -5.85
N ASP A 78 -10.68 -1.97 -7.12
CA ASP A 78 -9.86 -1.01 -7.86
C ASP A 78 -10.43 0.40 -7.79
N ASN A 79 -11.70 0.58 -8.19
CA ASN A 79 -12.32 1.90 -8.19
C ASN A 79 -12.39 2.53 -6.79
N ALA A 80 -12.46 1.72 -5.73
CA ALA A 80 -12.46 2.20 -4.36
C ALA A 80 -11.06 2.55 -3.88
N ALA A 81 -10.05 1.73 -4.19
CA ALA A 81 -8.64 1.99 -3.93
C ALA A 81 -8.17 3.26 -4.66
N ASP A 82 -8.48 3.38 -5.95
CA ASP A 82 -8.20 4.56 -6.78
C ASP A 82 -8.73 5.86 -6.15
N ALA A 83 -9.97 5.85 -5.66
CA ALA A 83 -10.59 7.02 -5.03
C ALA A 83 -9.96 7.42 -3.69
N VAL A 84 -9.19 6.51 -3.07
CA VAL A 84 -8.38 6.78 -1.88
C VAL A 84 -6.99 7.25 -2.29
N ASN A 85 -6.34 6.57 -3.23
CA ASN A 85 -5.04 6.95 -3.77
C ASN A 85 -5.05 8.36 -4.39
N GLU A 86 -6.10 8.74 -5.13
CA GLU A 86 -6.21 10.11 -5.68
C GLU A 86 -6.17 11.18 -4.57
N LYS A 87 -6.62 10.85 -3.35
CA LYS A 87 -6.52 11.77 -2.19
C LYS A 87 -5.17 11.71 -1.51
N ALA A 88 -4.50 10.56 -1.54
CA ALA A 88 -3.14 10.41 -1.05
C ALA A 88 -2.15 11.20 -1.92
N ASP A 89 -2.30 11.13 -3.25
CA ASP A 89 -1.52 11.90 -4.24
C ASP A 89 -1.62 13.43 -4.03
N GLU A 90 -2.76 13.93 -3.52
CA GLU A 90 -2.91 15.34 -3.17
C GLU A 90 -2.06 15.74 -1.93
N MET A 91 -1.51 14.76 -1.21
CA MET A 91 -0.79 14.92 0.06
C MET A 91 0.73 14.76 -0.03
N GLU A 92 1.26 14.15 -1.10
CA GLU A 92 2.68 14.18 -1.50
C GLU A 92 3.14 15.58 -1.96
#